data_AF-A0A1H9GEZ5-F1
#
_entry.id   AF-A0A1H9GEZ5-F1
#
_cell.length_a   1.000
_cell.length_b   1.000
_cell.length_c   1.000
_cell.angle_alpha   90.00
_cell.angle_beta   90.00
_cell.angle_gamma   90.00
#
_symmetry.space_group_name_H-M   'P 1'
#
loop_
_entity.id
_entity.type
_entity.pdbx_description
1 polymer ?
#
loop_
_entity_poly.entity_id
_entity_poly.type
_entity_poly.pdbx_seq_one_letter_code
_entity_poly.pdbx_strand_id
1 'polypeptide(L)'
;MKLLKIINLIFGIIAVVGGFYYLFINNSNLPTYVTFSFMMMLFFMVGFEYVKDRHYKSGYLYFIAAIIMFLIVMEDLMDLL
;
A
#
# COMPACT_ATOMS: atom_id res chain seq x y z
N MET A 1 23.26 -14.18 -12.73
CA MET A 1 22.57 -13.63 -11.53
C MET A 1 22.73 -12.12 -11.32
N LYS A 2 23.90 -11.49 -11.58
CA LYS A 2 24.07 -10.03 -11.42
C LYS A 2 23.18 -9.19 -12.36
N LEU A 3 23.01 -9.65 -13.60
CA LEU A 3 22.19 -8.96 -14.61
C LEU A 3 20.70 -8.86 -14.18
N LEU A 4 20.14 -9.95 -13.67
CA LEU A 4 18.74 -9.99 -13.21
C LEU A 4 18.48 -9.02 -12.05
N LYS A 5 19.45 -8.88 -11.12
CA LYS A 5 19.36 -7.91 -10.02
C LYS A 5 19.35 -6.47 -10.52
N ILE A 6 20.17 -6.16 -11.53
CA ILE A 6 20.24 -4.83 -12.14
C ILE A 6 18.93 -4.50 -12.86
N ILE A 7 18.38 -5.46 -13.61
CA ILE A 7 17.11 -5.28 -14.31
C ILE A 7 15.98 -5.04 -13.30
N ASN A 8 15.90 -5.84 -12.22
CA ASN A 8 14.91 -5.62 -11.17
C ASN A 8 15.05 -4.25 -10.49
N LEU A 9 16.29 -3.79 -10.27
CA LEU A 9 16.55 -2.47 -9.71
C LEU A 9 16.06 -1.35 -10.64
N ILE A 10 16.31 -1.47 -11.95
CA ILE A 10 15.83 -0.52 -12.96
C ILE A 10 14.30 -0.48 -12.98
N PHE A 11 13.64 -1.64 -12.98
CA PHE A 11 12.17 -1.70 -12.90
C PHE A 11 11.63 -1.07 -11.62
N GLY A 12 12.28 -1.32 -10.48
CA GLY A 12 11.92 -0.68 -9.21
C GLY A 12 12.04 0.84 -9.29
N ILE A 13 13.13 1.36 -9.85
CA ILE A 13 13.33 2.81 -10.03
C ILE A 13 12.25 3.40 -10.95
N ILE A 14 11.96 2.77 -12.07
CA ILE A 14 10.92 3.23 -13.01
C ILE A 14 9.55 3.24 -12.34
N ALA A 15 9.22 2.20 -11.55
CA ALA A 15 7.96 2.13 -10.82
C ALA A 15 7.84 3.25 -9.77
N VAL A 16 8.92 3.54 -9.03
CA VAL A 16 8.93 4.63 -8.03
C VAL A 16 8.82 6.00 -8.70
N VAL A 17 9.60 6.26 -9.75
CA VAL A 17 9.58 7.55 -10.46
C VAL A 17 8.25 7.76 -11.18
N GLY A 18 7.73 6.72 -11.85
CA GLY A 18 6.43 6.75 -12.53
C GLY A 18 5.28 6.97 -11.55
N GLY A 19 5.30 6.27 -10.40
CA GLY A 19 4.36 6.50 -9.32
C GLY A 19 4.44 7.95 -8.83
N PHE A 20 5.64 8.46 -8.53
CA PHE A 20 5.79 9.84 -8.04
C PHE A 20 5.31 10.88 -9.05
N TYR A 21 5.63 10.71 -10.34
CA TYR A 21 5.17 11.60 -11.40
C TYR A 21 3.63 11.61 -11.51
N TYR A 22 3.01 10.43 -11.47
CA TYR A 22 1.55 10.32 -11.56
C TYR A 22 0.86 10.95 -10.34
N LEU A 23 1.38 10.69 -9.14
CA LEU A 23 0.79 11.16 -7.89
C LEU A 23 0.95 12.66 -7.66
N PHE A 24 2.13 13.21 -7.95
CA PHE A 24 2.48 14.58 -7.53
C PHE A 24 2.48 15.59 -8.67
N ILE A 25 2.71 15.18 -9.93
CA ILE A 25 2.83 16.11 -11.06
C ILE A 25 1.54 16.18 -11.86
N ASN A 26 0.90 15.04 -12.13
CA ASN A 26 -0.29 15.02 -12.98
C ASN A 26 -1.59 15.47 -12.29
N ASN A 27 -1.55 15.75 -10.98
CA ASN A 27 -2.70 16.12 -10.13
C ASN A 27 -3.95 15.27 -10.42
N SER A 28 -3.73 14.02 -10.85
CA SER A 28 -4.77 13.06 -11.11
C SER A 28 -5.25 12.58 -9.75
N ASN A 29 -6.49 12.94 -9.39
CA ASN A 29 -7.17 12.37 -8.25
C ASN A 29 -7.06 10.85 -8.37
N LEU A 30 -6.19 10.25 -7.55
CA LEU A 30 -6.09 8.81 -7.52
C LEU A 30 -7.47 8.26 -7.18
N PRO A 31 -7.90 7.18 -7.84
CA PRO A 31 -9.07 6.47 -7.37
C PRO A 31 -8.86 6.06 -5.91
N THR A 32 -9.89 6.29 -5.10
CA THR A 32 -9.88 6.05 -3.65
C THR A 32 -9.40 4.63 -3.34
N TYR A 33 -9.89 3.62 -4.07
CA TYR A 33 -9.44 2.24 -3.96
C TYR A 33 -7.91 2.04 -4.06
N VAL A 34 -7.18 2.82 -4.86
CA VAL A 34 -5.71 2.69 -5.00
C VAL A 34 -5.02 3.16 -3.71
N THR A 35 -5.40 4.34 -3.22
CA THR A 35 -4.84 4.94 -2.00
C THR A 35 -5.16 4.08 -0.79
N PHE A 36 -6.40 3.64 -0.66
CA PHE A 36 -6.85 2.81 0.46
C PHE A 36 -6.25 1.41 0.42
N SER A 37 -6.01 0.82 -0.77
CA SER A 37 -5.28 -0.45 -0.90
C SER A 37 -3.83 -0.34 -0.43
N PHE A 38 -3.15 0.76 -0.75
CA PHE A 38 -1.80 1.02 -0.27
C PHE A 38 -1.77 1.18 1.26
N MET A 39 -2.67 2.01 1.81
CA MET A 39 -2.77 2.21 3.26
C MET A 39 -3.11 0.91 4.00
N MET A 40 -4.00 0.08 3.45
CA MET A 40 -4.33 -1.23 3.99
C MET A 40 -3.08 -2.11 4.11
N MET A 41 -2.28 -2.25 3.05
CA MET A 41 -1.05 -3.05 3.09
C MET A 41 -0.05 -2.49 4.11
N LEU A 42 0.11 -1.15 4.14
CA LEU A 42 1.03 -0.49 5.07
C LEU A 42 0.63 -0.75 6.53
N PHE A 43 -0.64 -0.55 6.87
CA PHE A 43 -1.13 -0.82 8.24
C PHE A 43 -1.04 -2.29 8.60
N PHE A 44 -1.27 -3.20 7.65
CA PHE A 44 -1.10 -4.63 7.90
C PHE A 44 0.36 -4.99 8.23
N MET A 45 1.32 -4.48 7.44
CA MET A 45 2.75 -4.70 7.66
C MET A 45 3.22 -4.09 8.98
N VAL A 46 2.83 -2.84 9.27
CA VAL A 46 3.16 -2.16 10.54
C VAL A 46 2.52 -2.88 11.72
N GLY A 47 1.27 -3.31 11.61
CA GLY A 47 0.60 -4.11 12.64
C GLY A 47 1.36 -5.39 12.97
N PHE A 48 1.86 -6.08 11.95
CA PHE A 48 2.69 -7.27 12.12
C PHE A 48 4.01 -6.97 12.86
N GLU A 49 4.70 -5.88 12.51
CA GLU A 49 5.93 -5.45 13.17
C GLU A 49 5.70 -5.12 14.66
N TYR A 50 4.62 -4.40 14.98
CA TYR A 50 4.26 -4.08 16.36
C TYR A 50 3.89 -5.32 17.20
N VAL A 51 3.17 -6.29 16.62
CA VAL A 51 2.87 -7.55 17.32
C VAL A 51 4.15 -8.36 17.54
N LYS A 52 5.05 -8.39 16.57
CA LYS A 52 6.36 -9.04 16.68
C LYS A 52 7.19 -8.43 17.83
N ASP A 53 7.15 -7.11 17.99
CA ASP A 53 7.82 -6.39 19.07
C ASP A 53 7.05 -6.40 20.41
N ARG A 54 6.03 -7.26 20.54
CA ARG A 54 5.18 -7.44 21.74
C ARG A 54 4.36 -6.20 22.12
N HIS A 55 4.23 -5.22 21.23
CA HIS A 55 3.35 -4.07 21.38
C HIS A 55 1.93 -4.40 20.89
N TYR A 56 1.29 -5.40 21.52
CA TYR A 56 0.04 -5.99 21.04
C TYR A 56 -1.10 -4.99 20.86
N LYS A 57 -1.30 -4.06 21.81
CA LYS A 57 -2.40 -3.07 21.73
C LYS A 57 -2.31 -2.22 20.46
N SER A 58 -1.11 -1.68 20.18
CA SER A 58 -0.85 -0.89 18.99
C SER A 58 -0.90 -1.73 17.73
N GLY A 59 -0.35 -2.96 17.76
CA GLY A 59 -0.42 -3.89 16.63
C GLY A 59 -1.86 -4.24 16.23
N TYR A 60 -2.73 -4.54 17.19
CA TYR A 60 -4.14 -4.80 16.92
C TYR A 60 -4.87 -3.56 16.37
N LEU A 61 -4.54 -2.36 16.83
CA LEU A 61 -5.11 -1.12 16.29
C LEU A 61 -4.78 -0.99 14.79
N TYR A 62 -3.55 -1.26 14.39
CA TYR A 62 -3.15 -1.24 12.99
C TYR A 62 -3.85 -2.33 12.17
N PHE A 63 -4.05 -3.53 12.71
CA PHE A 63 -4.83 -4.56 12.02
C PHE A 63 -6.30 -4.17 11.84
N ILE A 64 -6.93 -3.56 12.86
CA ILE A 64 -8.31 -3.06 12.75
C ILE A 64 -8.38 -1.98 11.66
N ALA A 65 -7.42 -1.05 11.63
CA ALA A 65 -7.34 -0.04 10.58
C ALA A 65 -7.23 -0.68 9.19
N ALA A 66 -6.36 -1.69 9.02
CA ALA A 66 -6.23 -2.43 7.76
C ALA A 66 -7.55 -3.11 7.34
N ILE A 67 -8.29 -3.71 8.28
CA ILE A 67 -9.60 -4.32 8.01
C ILE A 67 -10.62 -3.26 7.55
N ILE A 68 -10.67 -2.10 8.21
CA ILE A 68 -11.57 -1.00 7.79
C ILE A 68 -11.22 -0.54 6.38
N MET A 69 -9.94 -0.34 6.08
CA MET A 69 -9.51 0.04 4.73
C MET A 69 -9.85 -1.02 3.69
N PHE A 70 -9.76 -2.31 4.02
CA PHE A 70 -10.16 -3.41 3.15
C PHE A 70 -11.65 -3.34 2.78
N LEU A 71 -12.51 -3.05 3.76
CA LEU A 71 -13.95 -2.92 3.51
C LEU A 71 -14.25 -1.76 2.57
N ILE A 72 -13.59 -0.61 2.74
CA ILE A 72 -13.74 0.56 1.86
C ILE A 72 -13.29 0.23 0.43
N VAL A 73 -12.15 -0.47 0.27
CA VAL A 73 -11.67 -0.91 -1.04
C VAL A 73 -12.66 -1.87 -1.71
N MET A 74 -13.27 -2.77 -0.94
CA MET A 74 -14.26 -3.70 -1.47
C MET A 74 -15.55 -3.01 -1.89
N GLU A 75 -16.03 -2.03 -1.13
CA GLU A 75 -17.18 -1.19 -1.49
C GLU A 75 -16.92 -0.46 -2.82
N ASP A 76 -15.81 0.28 -2.91
CA ASP A 76 -15.41 0.97 -4.14
C ASP A 76 -15.30 0.03 -5.35
N LEU A 77 -14.81 -1.20 -5.14
CA LEU A 77 -14.60 -2.18 -6.22
C LEU A 77 -15.92 -2.81 -6.68
N MET A 78 -16.89 -2.98 -5.77
CA MET A 78 -18.25 -3.40 -6.13
C MET A 78 -18.99 -2.32 -6.91
N ASP A 79 -18.84 -1.05 -6.54
CA ASP A 79 -19.47 0.08 -7.27
C ASP A 79 -18.92 0.25 -8.69
N LEU A 80 -17.75 -0.33 -8.97
CA LEU A 80 -17.06 -0.26 -10.26
C LEU A 80 -17.42 -1.42 -11.22
N LEU A 81 -18.02 -2.50 -10.70
CA LEU A 81 -18.38 -3.75 -11.43
C LEU A 81 -19.84 -3.72 -11.93
#